data_AF-A0A2V8L5H7-F1
#
_entry.id   AF-A0A2V8L5H7-F1
#
_cell.length_a   1.000
_cell.length_b   1.000
_cell.length_c   1.000
_cell.angle_alpha   90.00
_cell.angle_beta   90.00
_cell.angle_gamma   90.00
#
_symmetry.space_group_name_H-M   'P 1'
#
loop_
_entity.id
_entity.type
_entity.pdbx_description
1 polymer ?
#
loop_
_entity_poly.entity_id
_entity_poly.type
_entity_poly.pdbx_seq_one_letter_code
_entity_poly.pdbx_strand_id
1 'polypeptide(L)'
;MKKILLTLFGGLILGALATAYFLGAPRGRALPGVPLKPPDRNADTSGTVAVTIEEKFFDSLLGTIFNKLGPPQLKLSQLEPHSAIQPASFQASCNDTVVLNPESGNTKTGVRFTGGKIVAPLAFSGNYSVLTRCVQFKGTGKATVDLSYDVSKQTVFGALDVQDVALDDVPPVISTLVTAFVRRAIAEQLNPFEVLPVSQLTLSLPVQASGGTVKANVKDVRSEVQEGALKLYLTYDFTAERK
;
A
#
# COMPACT_ATOMS: atom_id res chain seq x y z
N MET A 1 -15.19 -37.57 -28.47
CA MET A 1 -15.45 -36.47 -27.51
C MET A 1 -14.45 -36.42 -26.34
N LYS A 2 -14.16 -37.54 -25.66
CA LYS A 2 -13.24 -37.59 -24.49
C LYS A 2 -11.80 -37.08 -24.76
N LYS A 3 -11.25 -37.28 -25.97
CA LYS A 3 -9.90 -36.85 -26.35
C LYS A 3 -9.76 -35.33 -26.60
N ILE A 4 -10.81 -34.69 -27.14
CA ILE A 4 -10.83 -33.25 -27.40
C ILE A 4 -10.92 -32.46 -26.09
N LEU A 5 -11.70 -32.96 -25.13
CA LEU A 5 -11.79 -32.35 -23.80
C LEU A 5 -10.45 -32.39 -23.05
N LEU A 6 -9.69 -33.47 -23.22
CA LEU A 6 -8.40 -33.69 -22.56
C LEU A 6 -7.30 -32.79 -23.16
N THR A 7 -7.30 -32.59 -24.48
CA THR A 7 -6.40 -31.62 -25.13
C THR A 7 -6.74 -30.18 -24.78
N LEU A 8 -8.01 -29.85 -24.57
CA LEU A 8 -8.45 -28.49 -24.22
C LEU A 8 -8.11 -28.16 -22.76
N PHE A 9 -8.32 -29.11 -21.85
CA PHE A 9 -7.85 -28.99 -20.45
C PHE A 9 -6.33 -28.94 -20.37
N GLY A 10 -5.62 -29.79 -21.12
CA GLY A 10 -4.16 -29.77 -21.19
C GLY A 10 -3.62 -28.43 -21.67
N GLY A 11 -4.19 -27.88 -22.75
CA GLY A 11 -3.82 -26.57 -23.28
C GLY A 11 -4.14 -25.42 -22.32
N LEU A 12 -5.26 -25.49 -21.59
CA LEU A 12 -5.65 -24.45 -20.63
C LEU A 12 -4.76 -24.46 -19.37
N ILE A 13 -4.38 -25.64 -18.87
CA ILE A 13 -3.46 -25.77 -17.74
C ILE A 13 -2.04 -25.34 -18.14
N LEU A 14 -1.55 -25.74 -19.32
CA LEU A 14 -0.26 -25.30 -19.85
C LEU A 14 -0.24 -23.79 -20.11
N GLY A 15 -1.32 -23.23 -20.64
CA GLY A 15 -1.48 -21.78 -20.80
C GLY A 15 -1.45 -21.05 -19.47
N ALA A 16 -2.20 -21.53 -18.47
CA ALA A 16 -2.23 -20.95 -17.14
C ALA A 16 -0.84 -21.00 -16.45
N LEU A 17 -0.15 -22.14 -16.52
CA LEU A 17 1.19 -22.31 -15.97
C LEU A 17 2.22 -21.43 -16.68
N ALA A 18 2.15 -21.31 -18.01
CA ALA A 18 3.02 -20.42 -18.77
C ALA A 18 2.78 -18.95 -18.39
N THR A 19 1.52 -18.54 -18.22
CA THR A 19 1.21 -17.16 -17.77
C THR A 19 1.73 -16.89 -16.36
N ALA A 20 1.59 -17.82 -15.43
CA ALA A 20 2.12 -17.67 -14.07
C ALA A 20 3.66 -17.62 -14.04
N TYR A 21 4.33 -18.40 -14.90
CA TYR A 21 5.79 -18.43 -14.99
C TYR A 21 6.37 -17.18 -15.65
N PHE A 22 5.77 -16.70 -16.75
CA PHE A 22 6.26 -15.53 -17.49
C PHE A 22 5.87 -14.19 -16.86
N LEU A 23 4.70 -14.09 -16.22
CA LEU A 23 4.27 -12.84 -15.58
C LEU A 23 4.92 -12.64 -14.19
N GLY A 24 5.49 -13.70 -13.61
CA GLY A 24 6.02 -13.70 -12.26
C GLY A 24 4.91 -13.54 -11.23
N ALA A 25 4.90 -14.36 -10.17
CA ALA A 25 4.10 -14.00 -9.01
C ALA A 25 4.58 -12.61 -8.53
N PRO A 26 3.70 -11.62 -8.33
CA PRO A 26 4.10 -10.31 -7.87
C PRO A 26 4.80 -10.48 -6.52
N ARG A 27 6.13 -10.41 -6.52
CA ARG A 27 6.94 -10.40 -5.30
C ARG A 27 6.83 -8.99 -4.74
N GLY A 28 5.70 -8.67 -4.13
CA GLY A 28 5.64 -7.53 -3.20
C GLY A 28 6.74 -7.72 -2.17
N ARG A 29 7.49 -6.66 -1.84
CA ARG A 29 8.44 -6.71 -0.73
C ARG A 29 7.70 -7.21 0.50
N ALA A 30 8.25 -8.24 1.16
CA ALA A 30 7.68 -8.75 2.39
C ALA A 30 7.55 -7.60 3.40
N LEU A 31 6.36 -7.45 3.97
CA LEU A 31 6.08 -6.43 4.94
C LEU A 31 6.95 -6.67 6.20
N PRO A 32 7.76 -5.70 6.66
CA PRO A 32 8.67 -5.91 7.79
C PRO A 32 7.93 -6.21 9.10
N GLY A 33 8.51 -7.03 9.96
CA GLY A 33 7.96 -7.29 11.29
C GLY A 33 6.80 -8.29 11.30
N VAL A 34 5.94 -8.18 12.32
CA VAL A 34 4.82 -9.11 12.57
C VAL A 34 3.50 -8.42 12.21
N PRO A 35 2.60 -9.07 11.44
CA PRO A 35 1.28 -8.53 11.15
C PRO A 35 0.52 -8.15 12.42
N LEU A 36 -0.11 -6.97 12.42
CA LEU A 36 -0.91 -6.52 13.54
C LEU A 36 -2.10 -7.45 13.76
N LYS A 37 -2.42 -7.69 15.02
CA LYS A 37 -3.57 -8.50 15.43
C LYS A 37 -4.58 -7.65 16.19
N PRO A 38 -5.85 -8.07 16.25
CA PRO A 38 -6.81 -7.50 17.17
C PRO A 38 -6.32 -7.52 18.63
N PRO A 39 -6.80 -6.58 19.47
CA PRO A 39 -6.51 -6.61 20.89
C PRO A 39 -7.10 -7.87 21.54
N ASP A 40 -6.34 -8.45 22.46
CA ASP A 40 -6.76 -9.64 23.20
C ASP A 40 -7.79 -9.24 24.27
N ARG A 41 -8.98 -9.83 24.25
CA ARG A 41 -10.12 -9.44 25.13
C ARG A 41 -9.84 -9.58 26.64
N ASN A 42 -8.84 -10.37 27.02
CA ASN A 42 -8.49 -10.68 28.41
C ASN A 42 -7.04 -10.29 28.76
N ALA A 43 -6.35 -9.52 27.91
CA ALA A 43 -4.99 -9.09 28.21
C ALA A 43 -4.98 -7.99 29.27
N ASP A 44 -3.95 -8.03 30.13
CA ASP A 44 -3.66 -6.93 31.05
C ASP A 44 -3.37 -5.66 30.23
N THR A 45 -4.22 -4.64 30.40
CA THR A 45 -4.10 -3.36 29.70
C THR A 45 -3.16 -2.38 30.40
N SER A 46 -2.50 -2.80 31.49
CA SER A 46 -1.50 -1.99 32.17
C SER A 46 -0.41 -1.55 31.18
N GLY A 47 -0.10 -0.25 31.17
CA GLY A 47 0.88 0.32 30.23
C GLY A 47 0.43 0.34 28.77
N THR A 48 -0.86 0.20 28.46
CA THR A 48 -1.38 0.29 27.08
C THR A 48 -2.06 1.64 26.81
N VAL A 49 -1.71 2.26 25.68
CA VAL A 49 -2.32 3.51 25.19
C VAL A 49 -3.07 3.24 23.90
N ALA A 50 -4.28 3.79 23.78
CA ALA A 50 -5.07 3.72 22.55
C ALA A 50 -4.96 5.03 21.74
N VAL A 51 -4.57 4.91 20.47
CA VAL A 51 -4.55 6.01 19.48
C VAL A 51 -5.67 5.74 18.48
N THR A 52 -6.57 6.71 18.31
CA THR A 52 -7.69 6.61 17.36
C THR A 52 -7.45 7.57 16.20
N ILE A 53 -7.57 7.06 14.97
CA ILE A 53 -7.43 7.83 13.74
C ILE A 53 -8.72 7.70 12.95
N GLU A 54 -9.44 8.80 12.79
CA GLU A 54 -10.73 8.85 12.07
C GLU A 54 -10.54 9.05 10.56
N GLU A 55 -11.50 8.61 9.75
CA GLU A 55 -11.49 8.87 8.29
C GLU A 55 -11.38 10.36 7.94
N LYS A 56 -12.03 11.22 8.74
CA LYS A 56 -12.05 12.68 8.52
C LYS A 56 -10.67 13.30 8.52
N PHE A 57 -9.73 12.71 9.27
CA PHE A 57 -8.33 13.13 9.25
C PHE A 57 -7.75 12.97 7.84
N PHE A 58 -7.92 11.79 7.24
CA PHE A 58 -7.42 11.50 5.89
C PHE A 58 -8.16 12.30 4.82
N ASP A 59 -9.47 12.46 4.94
CA ASP A 59 -10.26 13.31 4.02
C ASP A 59 -9.71 14.75 4.02
N SER A 60 -9.36 15.30 5.19
CA SER A 60 -8.79 16.64 5.33
C SER A 60 -7.36 16.75 4.82
N LEU A 61 -6.53 15.74 5.13
CA LEU A 61 -5.14 15.65 4.68
C LEU A 61 -5.06 15.56 3.14
N LEU A 62 -5.78 14.61 2.56
CA LEU A 62 -5.81 14.42 1.11
C LEU A 62 -6.42 15.63 0.40
N GLY A 63 -7.50 16.20 0.95
CA GLY A 63 -8.08 17.44 0.45
C GLY A 63 -7.06 18.58 0.42
N THR A 64 -6.21 18.70 1.45
CA THR A 64 -5.15 19.70 1.50
C THR A 64 -4.05 19.41 0.48
N ILE A 65 -3.62 18.16 0.34
CA ILE A 65 -2.62 17.76 -0.67
C ILE A 65 -3.12 18.13 -2.06
N PHE A 66 -4.34 17.70 -2.43
CA PHE A 66 -4.90 17.99 -3.75
C PHE A 66 -5.06 19.50 -4.01
N ASN A 67 -5.49 20.27 -3.00
CA ASN A 67 -5.76 21.70 -3.17
C ASN A 67 -4.50 22.58 -3.10
N LYS A 68 -3.46 22.17 -2.37
CA LYS A 68 -2.27 23.00 -2.10
C LYS A 68 -1.03 22.54 -2.86
N LEU A 69 -0.86 21.24 -3.02
CA LEU A 69 0.31 20.63 -3.68
C LEU A 69 -0.01 20.11 -5.08
N GLY A 70 -1.30 19.95 -5.39
CA GLY A 70 -1.76 19.33 -6.62
C GLY A 70 -1.82 17.80 -6.51
N PRO A 71 -2.37 17.12 -7.54
CA PRO A 71 -2.48 15.67 -7.55
C PRO A 71 -1.10 15.01 -7.57
N PRO A 72 -0.82 14.04 -6.67
CA PRO A 72 0.47 13.40 -6.61
C PRO A 72 0.69 12.55 -7.86
N GLN A 73 1.91 12.63 -8.39
CA GLN A 73 2.32 11.96 -9.61
C GLN A 73 3.42 10.95 -9.29
N LEU A 74 3.22 9.73 -9.76
CA LEU A 74 4.17 8.63 -9.65
C LEU A 74 4.79 8.47 -11.05
N LYS A 75 6.08 8.80 -11.16
CA LYS A 75 6.86 8.47 -12.34
C LYS A 75 7.10 6.98 -12.34
N LEU A 76 6.68 6.33 -13.41
CA LEU A 76 6.82 4.90 -13.58
C LEU A 76 8.22 4.72 -14.13
N SER A 77 9.18 4.41 -13.25
CA SER A 77 10.54 4.14 -13.68
C SER A 77 10.50 3.08 -14.77
N GLN A 78 11.07 3.41 -15.93
CA GLN A 78 11.37 2.43 -16.96
C GLN A 78 12.14 1.30 -16.26
N LEU A 79 11.52 0.12 -16.14
CA LEU A 79 12.29 -1.09 -15.98
C LEU A 79 13.19 -1.15 -17.21
N GLU A 80 14.45 -0.76 -17.05
CA GLU A 80 15.45 -0.84 -18.12
C GLU A 80 15.41 -2.25 -18.71
N PRO A 81 15.07 -2.42 -20.00
CA PRO A 81 15.57 -3.58 -20.68
C PRO A 81 17.06 -3.31 -20.85
N HIS A 82 17.89 -4.01 -20.07
CA HIS A 82 19.29 -4.18 -20.40
C HIS A 82 19.38 -4.85 -21.77
N SER A 83 19.34 -4.05 -22.83
CA SER A 83 19.59 -4.46 -24.21
C SER A 83 20.03 -3.22 -24.97
N ALA A 84 21.34 -3.19 -25.22
CA ALA A 84 22.01 -2.18 -26.01
C ALA A 84 21.39 -2.02 -27.40
N ILE A 85 21.59 -0.81 -27.94
CA ILE A 85 21.30 -0.32 -29.30
C ILE A 85 19.89 0.30 -29.47
N GLN A 86 19.80 1.63 -29.28
CA GLN A 86 18.68 2.45 -29.74
C GLN A 86 19.08 3.25 -30.99
N PRO A 87 18.37 3.13 -32.13
CA PRO A 87 18.47 4.09 -33.21
C PRO A 87 17.73 5.39 -32.88
N ALA A 88 18.34 6.53 -33.23
CA ALA A 88 18.05 7.89 -32.76
C ALA A 88 16.74 8.53 -33.31
N SER A 89 15.70 7.76 -33.64
CA SER A 89 14.46 8.30 -34.25
C SER A 89 13.16 8.05 -33.48
N PHE A 90 13.20 7.47 -32.27
CA PHE A 90 12.00 7.17 -31.45
C PHE A 90 11.78 8.13 -30.27
N GLN A 91 11.96 9.44 -30.48
CA GLN A 91 11.57 10.46 -29.49
C GLN A 91 10.07 10.78 -29.58
N ALA A 92 9.22 9.84 -29.17
CA ALA A 92 7.92 10.18 -28.61
C ALA A 92 8.01 9.91 -27.11
N SER A 93 8.45 10.91 -26.35
CA SER A 93 8.65 10.79 -24.90
C SER A 93 7.30 10.70 -24.20
N CYS A 94 6.71 9.51 -24.15
CA CYS A 94 5.65 9.21 -23.20
C CYS A 94 6.29 9.19 -21.82
N ASN A 95 5.79 10.02 -20.90
CA ASN A 95 6.43 10.22 -19.60
C ASN A 95 6.12 9.11 -18.59
N ASP A 96 5.41 8.05 -19.01
CA ASP A 96 4.97 6.90 -18.23
C ASP A 96 4.62 7.32 -16.79
N THR A 97 3.51 8.03 -16.64
CA THR A 97 3.08 8.57 -15.33
C THR A 97 1.71 8.09 -14.92
N VAL A 98 1.55 7.82 -13.62
CA VAL A 98 0.25 7.65 -12.97
C VAL A 98 0.05 8.84 -12.04
N VAL A 99 -1.09 9.50 -12.19
CA VAL A 99 -1.53 10.66 -11.41
C VAL A 99 -2.74 10.23 -10.61
N LEU A 100 -2.67 10.43 -9.30
CA LEU A 100 -3.81 10.20 -8.41
C LEU A 100 -4.71 11.44 -8.45
N ASN A 101 -5.98 11.25 -8.74
CA ASN A 101 -6.96 12.32 -8.83
C ASN A 101 -7.82 12.35 -7.55
N PRO A 102 -8.40 13.50 -7.18
CA PRO A 102 -9.32 13.57 -6.05
C PRO A 102 -10.58 12.72 -6.28
N GLU A 103 -11.06 12.64 -7.52
CA GLU A 103 -12.25 11.90 -7.90
C GLU A 103 -12.24 11.46 -9.36
N SER A 104 -12.97 10.39 -9.65
CA SER A 104 -13.26 9.91 -11.00
C SER A 104 -14.59 9.17 -11.00
N GLY A 105 -15.55 9.65 -11.79
CA GLY A 105 -16.93 9.13 -11.77
C GLY A 105 -17.53 9.26 -10.38
N ASN A 106 -17.99 8.15 -9.81
CA ASN A 106 -18.56 8.08 -8.45
C ASN A 106 -17.52 7.69 -7.38
N THR A 107 -16.24 7.58 -7.74
CA THR A 107 -15.18 7.16 -6.82
C THR A 107 -14.36 8.37 -6.40
N LYS A 108 -14.37 8.66 -5.11
CA LYS A 108 -13.51 9.66 -4.47
C LYS A 108 -12.27 8.99 -3.89
N THR A 109 -11.09 9.50 -4.20
CA THR A 109 -9.84 9.02 -3.58
C THR A 109 -9.86 9.31 -2.10
N GLY A 110 -9.57 8.31 -1.27
CA GLY A 110 -9.64 8.47 0.17
C GLY A 110 -9.15 7.24 0.93
N VAL A 111 -9.31 7.30 2.26
CA VAL A 111 -9.12 6.16 3.16
C VAL A 111 -10.43 5.93 3.90
N ARG A 112 -10.89 4.69 3.88
CA ARG A 112 -12.12 4.22 4.52
C ARG A 112 -11.82 3.08 5.47
N PHE A 113 -12.46 3.10 6.62
CA PHE A 113 -12.39 2.09 7.67
C PHE A 113 -13.75 1.40 7.74
N THR A 114 -13.87 0.27 7.05
CA THR A 114 -15.16 -0.42 6.92
C THR A 114 -14.98 -1.92 6.84
N GLY A 115 -15.91 -2.67 7.44
CA GLY A 115 -15.88 -4.13 7.44
C GLY A 115 -14.62 -4.72 8.08
N GLY A 116 -14.07 -4.04 9.09
CA GLY A 116 -12.84 -4.46 9.78
C GLY A 116 -11.55 -4.31 8.94
N LYS A 117 -11.59 -3.58 7.82
CA LYS A 117 -10.45 -3.40 6.92
C LYS A 117 -10.19 -1.93 6.62
N ILE A 118 -8.92 -1.62 6.36
CA ILE A 118 -8.49 -0.34 5.82
C ILE A 118 -8.58 -0.43 4.30
N VAL A 119 -9.44 0.38 3.70
CA VAL A 119 -9.74 0.38 2.27
C VAL A 119 -9.46 1.76 1.69
N ALA A 120 -8.69 1.83 0.63
CA ALA A 120 -8.41 3.06 -0.08
C ALA A 120 -9.06 3.02 -1.48
N PRO A 121 -10.24 3.64 -1.70
CA PRO A 121 -10.69 3.92 -3.05
C PRO A 121 -9.71 4.88 -3.74
N LEU A 122 -9.41 4.63 -5.01
CA LEU A 122 -8.44 5.38 -5.80
C LEU A 122 -9.10 5.81 -7.10
N ALA A 123 -8.97 7.08 -7.44
CA ALA A 123 -9.23 7.63 -8.76
C ALA A 123 -7.90 8.03 -9.38
N PHE A 124 -7.62 7.62 -10.61
CA PHE A 124 -6.33 7.89 -11.24
C PHE A 124 -6.45 8.12 -12.74
N SER A 125 -5.43 8.75 -13.30
CA SER A 125 -5.23 8.91 -14.73
C SER A 125 -3.75 8.85 -15.04
N GLY A 126 -3.41 8.58 -16.28
CA GLY A 126 -2.01 8.49 -16.65
C GLY A 126 -1.79 8.35 -18.12
N ASN A 127 -0.54 8.14 -18.47
CA ASN A 127 -0.13 7.75 -19.80
C ASN A 127 0.88 6.61 -19.71
N TYR A 128 0.86 5.74 -20.71
CA TYR A 128 1.80 4.63 -20.82
C TYR A 128 2.15 4.36 -22.28
N SER A 129 3.44 4.09 -22.54
CA SER A 129 3.94 3.72 -23.86
C SER A 129 3.67 2.25 -24.18
N VAL A 130 2.83 2.00 -25.18
CA VAL A 130 2.58 0.66 -25.74
C VAL A 130 2.93 0.66 -27.21
N LEU A 131 3.90 -0.14 -27.64
CA LEU A 131 4.27 -0.32 -29.05
C LEU A 131 4.41 1.01 -29.80
N THR A 132 5.25 1.92 -29.27
CA THR A 132 5.52 3.28 -29.78
C THR A 132 4.36 4.28 -29.76
N ARG A 133 3.19 3.92 -29.21
CA ARG A 133 2.05 4.82 -29.00
C ARG A 133 1.90 5.17 -27.53
N CYS A 134 1.77 6.45 -27.22
CA CYS A 134 1.45 6.93 -25.88
C CYS A 134 -0.06 6.85 -25.67
N VAL A 135 -0.50 5.90 -24.84
CA VAL A 135 -1.92 5.69 -24.54
C VAL A 135 -2.23 6.42 -23.24
N GLN A 136 -3.24 7.29 -23.28
CA GLN A 136 -3.79 7.90 -22.07
C GLN A 136 -4.84 6.96 -21.47
N PHE A 137 -4.88 6.90 -20.15
CA PHE A 137 -5.88 6.12 -19.44
C PHE A 137 -6.42 6.90 -18.26
N LYS A 138 -7.65 6.59 -17.90
CA LYS A 138 -8.33 7.04 -16.69
C LYS A 138 -9.03 5.83 -16.08
N GLY A 139 -9.13 5.81 -14.76
CA GLY A 139 -9.77 4.70 -14.10
C GLY A 139 -9.98 4.91 -12.61
N THR A 140 -10.52 3.86 -12.02
CA THR A 140 -10.73 3.74 -10.58
C THR A 140 -10.14 2.43 -10.09
N GLY A 141 -9.81 2.36 -8.82
CA GLY A 141 -9.27 1.17 -8.18
C GLY A 141 -9.60 1.14 -6.71
N LYS A 142 -9.38 0.00 -6.07
CA LYS A 142 -9.60 -0.18 -4.63
C LYS A 142 -8.41 -0.88 -4.03
N ALA A 143 -7.72 -0.24 -3.10
CA ALA A 143 -6.63 -0.88 -2.38
C ALA A 143 -7.05 -1.29 -0.96
N THR A 144 -6.44 -2.33 -0.43
CA THR A 144 -6.47 -2.67 1.00
C THR A 144 -5.12 -2.37 1.63
N VAL A 145 -5.11 -1.99 2.91
CA VAL A 145 -3.86 -1.78 3.65
C VAL A 145 -3.71 -2.85 4.72
N ASP A 146 -2.61 -3.58 4.65
CA ASP A 146 -2.15 -4.47 5.71
C ASP A 146 -1.12 -3.76 6.58
N LEU A 147 -1.19 -3.98 7.89
CA LEU A 147 -0.30 -3.36 8.87
C LEU A 147 0.56 -4.41 9.57
N SER A 148 1.80 -4.04 9.87
CA SER A 148 2.71 -4.82 10.70
C SER A 148 3.51 -3.95 11.65
N TYR A 149 4.04 -4.56 12.69
CA TYR A 149 4.94 -3.90 13.63
C TYR A 149 6.32 -4.54 13.61
N ASP A 150 7.34 -3.72 13.40
CA ASP A 150 8.73 -4.09 13.52
C ASP A 150 9.26 -3.61 14.88
N VAL A 151 9.47 -4.56 15.80
CA VAL A 151 9.94 -4.29 17.16
C VAL A 151 11.35 -3.71 17.15
N SER A 152 12.22 -4.15 16.25
CA SER A 152 13.61 -3.69 16.16
C SER A 152 13.68 -2.24 15.69
N LYS A 153 12.81 -1.85 14.76
CA LYS A 153 12.72 -0.48 14.26
C LYS A 153 11.82 0.43 15.08
N GLN A 154 10.99 -0.15 15.97
CA GLN A 154 9.96 0.60 16.70
C GLN A 154 9.06 1.39 15.74
N THR A 155 8.58 0.74 14.67
CA THR A 155 7.78 1.37 13.62
C THR A 155 6.65 0.45 13.16
N VAL A 156 5.45 1.02 13.01
CA VAL A 156 4.33 0.39 12.31
C VAL A 156 4.48 0.64 10.81
N PHE A 157 4.55 -0.44 10.04
CA PHE A 157 4.61 -0.40 8.58
C PHE A 157 3.25 -0.75 7.97
N GLY A 158 3.01 -0.20 6.80
CA GLY A 158 1.86 -0.50 5.95
C GLY A 158 2.29 -1.05 4.60
N ALA A 159 1.45 -1.89 4.02
CA ALA A 159 1.53 -2.32 2.62
C ALA A 159 0.17 -2.17 1.95
N LEU A 160 0.16 -1.52 0.79
CA LEU A 160 -0.99 -1.38 -0.09
C LEU A 160 -1.08 -2.59 -1.03
N ASP A 161 -2.23 -3.25 -1.05
CA ASP A 161 -2.58 -4.20 -2.09
C ASP A 161 -3.68 -3.62 -2.97
N VAL A 162 -3.36 -3.34 -4.24
CA VAL A 162 -4.28 -2.67 -5.18
C VAL A 162 -5.10 -3.72 -5.92
N GLN A 163 -6.39 -3.74 -5.65
CA GLN A 163 -7.38 -4.64 -6.23
C GLN A 163 -8.39 -3.85 -7.10
N ASP A 164 -9.24 -4.58 -7.81
CA ASP A 164 -10.41 -4.03 -8.51
C ASP A 164 -10.14 -2.78 -9.38
N VAL A 165 -9.10 -2.84 -10.21
CA VAL A 165 -8.77 -1.76 -11.12
C VAL A 165 -9.71 -1.80 -12.32
N ALA A 166 -10.43 -0.70 -12.54
CA ALA A 166 -11.32 -0.50 -13.68
C ALA A 166 -10.82 0.71 -14.48
N LEU A 167 -10.73 0.56 -15.80
CA LEU A 167 -10.29 1.62 -16.71
C LEU A 167 -11.44 2.03 -17.63
N ASP A 168 -11.54 3.33 -17.85
CA ASP A 168 -12.57 3.92 -18.70
C ASP A 168 -12.12 3.80 -20.17
N ASP A 169 -13.03 3.34 -21.05
CA ASP A 169 -12.87 3.33 -22.52
C ASP A 169 -11.61 2.61 -23.07
N VAL A 170 -11.02 1.70 -22.30
CA VAL A 170 -9.86 0.90 -22.73
C VAL A 170 -10.30 -0.53 -23.13
N PRO A 171 -9.90 -1.04 -24.31
CA PRO A 171 -10.16 -2.42 -24.70
C PRO A 171 -9.67 -3.45 -23.66
N PRO A 172 -10.39 -4.56 -23.42
CA PRO A 172 -10.07 -5.52 -22.33
C PRO A 172 -8.66 -6.10 -22.35
N VAL A 173 -8.05 -6.23 -23.53
CA VAL A 173 -6.67 -6.75 -23.66
C VAL A 173 -5.64 -5.73 -23.19
N ILE A 174 -5.90 -4.43 -23.34
CA ILE A 174 -5.04 -3.36 -22.85
C ILE A 174 -5.28 -3.13 -21.35
N SER A 175 -6.51 -3.35 -20.88
CA SER A 175 -6.85 -3.11 -19.48
C SER A 175 -6.15 -4.05 -18.49
N THR A 176 -5.92 -5.31 -18.88
CA THR A 176 -5.16 -6.27 -18.06
C THR A 176 -3.70 -5.87 -17.89
N LEU A 177 -3.07 -5.37 -18.96
CA LEU A 177 -1.69 -4.91 -18.94
C LEU A 177 -1.54 -3.66 -18.06
N VAL A 178 -2.41 -2.66 -18.25
CA VAL A 178 -2.41 -1.43 -17.46
C VAL A 178 -2.74 -1.72 -15.98
N THR A 179 -3.63 -2.67 -15.70
CA THR A 179 -3.94 -3.08 -14.33
C THR A 179 -2.73 -3.72 -13.64
N ALA A 180 -2.08 -4.69 -14.28
CA ALA A 180 -0.87 -5.31 -13.74
C ALA A 180 0.25 -4.27 -13.54
N PHE A 181 0.32 -3.30 -14.44
CA PHE A 181 1.28 -2.21 -14.40
C PHE A 181 1.04 -1.23 -13.24
N VAL A 182 -0.18 -0.74 -13.05
CA VAL A 182 -0.55 0.15 -11.92
C VAL A 182 -0.32 -0.56 -10.59
N ARG A 183 -0.73 -1.84 -10.48
CA ARG A 183 -0.49 -2.66 -9.29
C ARG A 183 0.99 -2.75 -8.95
N ARG A 184 1.82 -3.04 -9.96
CA ARG A 184 3.26 -3.17 -9.79
C ARG A 184 3.91 -1.84 -9.39
N ALA A 185 3.56 -0.74 -10.05
CA ALA A 185 4.12 0.57 -9.76
C ALA A 185 3.82 1.02 -8.33
N ILE A 186 2.56 0.86 -7.89
CA ILE A 186 2.17 1.16 -6.51
C ILE A 186 2.91 0.24 -5.54
N ALA A 187 2.96 -1.07 -5.82
CA ALA A 187 3.64 -2.02 -4.95
C ALA A 187 5.16 -1.77 -4.85
N GLU A 188 5.85 -1.39 -5.92
CA GLU A 188 7.30 -1.15 -5.90
C GLU A 188 7.67 0.21 -5.29
N GLN A 189 6.86 1.24 -5.53
CA GLN A 189 7.18 2.61 -5.12
C GLN A 189 6.65 2.99 -3.75
N LEU A 190 5.50 2.44 -3.35
CA LEU A 190 4.84 2.82 -2.09
C LEU A 190 4.97 1.75 -1.00
N ASN A 191 5.32 0.50 -1.33
CA ASN A 191 5.46 -0.55 -0.31
C ASN A 191 6.93 -0.91 0.01
N PRO A 192 7.22 -1.19 1.29
CA PRO A 192 6.42 -0.84 2.47
C PRO A 192 6.53 0.66 2.77
N PHE A 193 5.49 1.25 3.38
CA PHE A 193 5.52 2.63 3.88
C PHE A 193 5.46 2.67 5.40
N GLU A 194 6.05 3.71 5.99
CA GLU A 194 6.00 3.95 7.43
C GLU A 194 4.69 4.65 7.80
N VAL A 195 3.90 4.03 8.68
CA VAL A 195 2.64 4.59 9.16
C VAL A 195 2.88 5.43 10.41
N LEU A 196 3.60 4.85 11.37
CA LEU A 196 3.85 5.48 12.66
C LEU A 196 5.21 5.02 13.22
N PRO A 197 6.22 5.90 13.29
CA PRO A 197 7.40 5.64 14.10
C PRO A 197 7.03 5.78 15.58
N VAL A 198 6.82 4.66 16.27
CA VAL A 198 6.41 4.66 17.68
C VAL A 198 7.56 5.02 18.62
N SER A 199 8.79 5.04 18.12
CA SER A 199 9.96 5.59 18.83
C SER A 199 9.78 7.05 19.25
N GLN A 200 8.98 7.83 18.51
CA GLN A 200 8.65 9.22 18.88
C GLN A 200 7.71 9.32 20.08
N LEU A 201 7.09 8.21 20.49
CA LEU A 201 6.21 8.11 21.66
C LEU A 201 6.96 7.55 22.88
N THR A 202 8.28 7.38 22.79
CA THR A 202 9.13 6.98 23.93
C THR A 202 9.14 8.09 24.97
N LEU A 203 8.65 7.80 26.16
CA LEU A 203 8.66 8.74 27.28
C LEU A 203 9.91 8.51 28.13
N SER A 204 10.69 9.57 28.32
CA SER A 204 11.79 9.62 29.30
C SER A 204 11.32 10.44 30.50
N LEU A 205 10.88 9.77 31.56
CA LEU A 205 10.34 10.42 32.76
C LEU A 205 11.41 10.45 33.86
N PRO A 206 11.84 11.64 34.34
CA PRO A 206 12.77 11.72 35.45
C PRO A 206 12.08 11.32 36.76
N VAL A 207 12.62 10.33 37.46
CA VAL A 207 12.08 9.89 38.75
C VAL A 207 12.83 10.62 39.87
N GLN A 208 12.22 11.69 40.36
CA GLN A 208 12.81 12.61 41.36
C GLN A 208 13.19 11.89 42.67
N ALA A 209 12.50 10.81 43.04
CA ALA A 209 12.75 10.06 44.26
C ALA A 209 13.98 9.13 44.21
N SER A 210 14.45 8.75 43.01
CA SER A 210 15.53 7.76 42.85
C SER A 210 16.73 8.25 42.03
N GLY A 211 16.69 9.49 41.51
CA GLY A 211 17.77 10.06 40.70
C GLY A 211 18.01 9.35 39.36
N GLY A 212 17.07 8.52 38.91
CA GLY A 212 17.15 7.74 37.67
C GLY A 212 16.12 8.18 36.64
N THR A 213 16.26 7.67 35.41
CA THR A 213 15.34 7.93 34.29
C THR A 213 14.52 6.68 34.01
N VAL A 214 13.22 6.82 33.79
CA VAL A 214 12.39 5.72 33.27
C VAL A 214 12.24 5.92 31.77
N LYS A 215 12.57 4.88 31.00
CA LYS A 215 12.39 4.82 29.55
C LYS A 215 11.24 3.88 29.23
N ALA A 216 10.27 4.35 28.44
CA ALA A 216 9.15 3.56 27.96
C ALA A 216 9.36 3.17 26.50
N ASN A 217 9.49 1.88 26.19
CA ASN A 217 9.59 1.38 24.82
C ASN A 217 8.32 0.63 24.43
N VAL A 218 7.91 0.71 23.17
CA VAL A 218 6.74 -0.06 22.71
C VAL A 218 7.16 -1.52 22.56
N LYS A 219 6.41 -2.40 23.21
CA LYS A 219 6.61 -3.85 23.21
C LYS A 219 5.71 -4.54 22.21
N ASP A 220 4.44 -4.11 22.16
CA ASP A 220 3.42 -4.72 21.31
C ASP A 220 2.52 -3.63 20.72
N VAL A 221 2.05 -3.88 19.51
CA VAL A 221 1.07 -3.04 18.83
C VAL A 221 -0.06 -3.92 18.33
N ARG A 222 -1.30 -3.55 18.68
CA ARG A 222 -2.52 -4.18 18.19
C ARG A 222 -3.35 -3.18 17.43
N SER A 223 -4.13 -3.67 16.47
CA SER A 223 -5.02 -2.82 15.68
C SER A 223 -6.44 -3.36 15.66
N GLU A 224 -7.38 -2.44 15.69
CA GLU A 224 -8.79 -2.73 15.46
C GLU A 224 -9.34 -1.69 14.51
N VAL A 225 -9.92 -2.15 13.40
CA VAL A 225 -10.65 -1.27 12.49
C VAL A 225 -12.12 -1.30 12.90
N GLN A 226 -12.63 -0.15 13.30
CA GLN A 226 -14.03 0.10 13.57
C GLN A 226 -14.62 0.94 12.42
N GLU A 227 -15.94 0.97 12.27
CA GLU A 227 -16.55 1.79 11.22
C GLU A 227 -16.14 3.26 11.39
N GLY A 228 -15.49 3.82 10.37
CA GLY A 228 -15.01 5.20 10.35
C GLY A 228 -13.73 5.49 11.14
N ALA A 229 -13.10 4.50 11.79
CA ALA A 229 -11.87 4.72 12.55
C ALA A 229 -10.93 3.51 12.65
N LEU A 230 -9.63 3.78 12.66
CA LEU A 230 -8.59 2.83 13.06
C LEU A 230 -8.18 3.11 14.50
N LYS A 231 -8.22 2.08 15.36
CA LYS A 231 -7.67 2.12 16.70
C LYS A 231 -6.37 1.31 16.76
N LEU A 232 -5.31 1.95 17.24
CA LEU A 232 -4.04 1.32 17.53
C LEU A 232 -3.86 1.26 19.05
N TYR A 233 -3.52 0.09 19.57
CA TYR A 233 -3.23 -0.15 20.98
C TYR A 233 -1.73 -0.40 21.10
N LEU A 234 -1.04 0.50 21.80
CA LEU A 234 0.41 0.43 21.99
C LEU A 234 0.68 0.04 23.43
N THR A 235 1.27 -1.13 23.65
CA THR A 235 1.65 -1.62 24.98
C THR A 235 3.12 -1.34 25.21
N TYR A 236 3.42 -0.64 26.31
CA TYR A 236 4.78 -0.21 26.66
C TYR A 236 5.41 -1.14 27.69
N ASP A 237 6.73 -1.31 27.58
CA ASP A 237 7.59 -1.84 28.63
C ASP A 237 8.44 -0.70 29.20
N PHE A 238 8.53 -0.65 30.54
CA PHE A 238 9.19 0.43 31.26
C PHE A 238 10.48 -0.08 31.89
N THR A 239 11.60 0.47 31.46
CA THR A 239 12.92 0.14 32.00
C THR A 239 13.49 1.31 32.77
N ALA A 240 13.98 1.06 33.98
CA ALA A 240 14.72 2.05 34.75
C ALA A 240 16.18 2.10 34.29
N GLU A 241 16.65 3.28 33.92
CA GLU A 241 18.06 3.60 33.69
C GLU A 241 18.60 4.29 34.95
N ARG A 242 19.52 3.62 35.66
CA ARG A 242 20.30 4.26 36.74
C ARG A 242 21.46 5.02 36.11
N LYS A 243 21.68 6.24 36.61
CA LYS A 243 22.80 7.09 36.23
C LYS A 243 24.09 6.62 36.90
#